data_AF-A0A952P385-F1
#
_entry.id   AF-A0A952P385-F1
#
_cell.length_a   1.000
_cell.length_b   1.000
_cell.length_c   1.000
_cell.angle_alpha   90.00
_cell.angle_beta   90.00
_cell.angle_gamma   90.00
#
_symmetry.space_group_name_H-M   'P 1'
#
loop_
_entity.id
_entity.type
_entity.pdbx_description
1 polymer ?
#
loop_
_entity_poly.entity_id
_entity_poly.type
_entity_poly.pdbx_seq_one_letter_code
_entity_poly.pdbx_strand_id
1 'polypeptide(L)'
;MALLRTLVILLLIPSMVFSQSEQVSTPTFDDAGGVRSETQTESQTAIDDQTTSGPNLDAPDGWSQALADQNKPKTVTPTTTTTTTSTDSDSGNGGMAALITGALGICGALLGGNVLGGKNKENSEGLSYAMDEYNDSQGFQKQEDFYSDPELGASIAANYPAGCENRFIDKQGNLGPWGRTALQEIRANPEEYVNNNPPDVMILCKNYKNFDKNKKEHFWVWMFSSLAAPESSCNEKAANHGAPNGTAIGLFQLEKPFCDRVGVSGNLYNGHINTRCAVKGLAMELRRRDNLMSPTSKASDPRRTYWGPLRTDDNNKARGGDISGAKKFRALVGKFPGCGR
;
A
#
# COMPACT_ATOMS: atom_id res chain seq x y z
N MET A 1 26.17 -58.23 -14.19
CA MET A 1 25.09 -58.83 -15.00
C MET A 1 23.79 -58.73 -14.24
N ALA A 2 22.85 -57.92 -14.72
CA ALA A 2 21.39 -57.87 -14.42
C ALA A 2 20.88 -56.48 -14.88
N LEU A 3 20.48 -56.33 -16.16
CA LEU A 3 19.06 -56.29 -16.60
C LEU A 3 18.30 -55.11 -15.95
N LEU A 4 18.39 -53.89 -16.49
CA LEU A 4 17.63 -53.35 -17.64
C LEU A 4 16.11 -53.62 -17.54
N ARG A 5 15.36 -52.64 -17.02
CA ARG A 5 13.91 -52.49 -17.28
C ARG A 5 13.57 -51.04 -17.56
N THR A 6 13.59 -50.74 -18.84
CA THR A 6 12.95 -49.60 -19.51
C THR A 6 11.44 -49.78 -19.43
N LEU A 7 10.70 -48.81 -18.88
CA LEU A 7 9.25 -48.73 -19.06
C LEU A 7 8.91 -47.43 -19.80
N VAL A 8 8.39 -47.63 -21.00
CA VAL A 8 7.85 -46.66 -21.95
C VAL A 8 6.50 -46.17 -21.44
N ILE A 9 6.33 -44.86 -21.26
CA ILE A 9 5.01 -44.23 -21.09
C ILE A 9 4.73 -43.43 -22.35
N LEU A 10 3.88 -43.99 -23.20
CA LEU A 10 3.42 -43.43 -24.47
C LEU A 10 2.00 -42.86 -24.27
N LEU A 11 1.86 -41.57 -24.57
CA LEU A 11 0.74 -40.90 -25.26
C LEU A 11 -0.72 -41.19 -24.83
N LEU A 12 -1.34 -40.20 -24.19
CA LEU A 12 -2.76 -39.88 -24.39
C LEU A 12 -2.93 -38.36 -24.48
N ILE A 13 -2.94 -37.82 -25.70
CA ILE A 13 -3.35 -36.45 -26.01
C ILE A 13 -4.79 -36.54 -26.56
N PRO A 14 -5.81 -35.98 -25.88
CA PRO A 14 -7.12 -35.82 -26.48
C PRO A 14 -7.11 -34.62 -27.44
N SER A 15 -7.40 -34.89 -28.70
CA SER A 15 -7.62 -33.93 -29.77
C SER A 15 -8.86 -33.07 -29.47
N MET A 16 -8.68 -31.76 -29.29
CA MET A 16 -9.79 -30.81 -29.29
C MET A 16 -10.16 -30.47 -30.74
N VAL A 17 -11.41 -30.75 -31.06
CA VAL A 17 -12.08 -30.44 -32.33
C VAL A 17 -12.28 -28.93 -32.42
N PHE A 18 -11.76 -28.33 -33.49
CA PHE A 18 -11.96 -26.94 -33.87
C PHE A 18 -13.31 -26.82 -34.58
N SER A 19 -14.29 -26.15 -33.97
CA SER A 19 -15.58 -25.82 -34.59
C SER A 19 -15.55 -24.37 -35.05
N GLN A 20 -15.49 -24.16 -36.37
CA GLN A 20 -15.76 -22.86 -36.99
C GLN A 20 -17.25 -22.74 -37.28
N SER A 21 -17.88 -21.63 -36.88
CA SER A 21 -18.73 -20.78 -37.74
C SER A 21 -19.67 -19.96 -36.86
N GLU A 22 -19.52 -18.64 -36.87
CA GLU A 22 -20.67 -17.74 -36.86
C GLU A 22 -20.24 -16.41 -37.47
N GLN A 23 -20.81 -16.14 -38.65
CA GLN A 23 -20.71 -14.89 -39.36
C GLN A 23 -21.64 -13.89 -38.69
N VAL A 24 -21.10 -12.76 -38.24
CA VAL A 24 -21.90 -11.62 -37.78
C VAL A 24 -21.94 -10.60 -38.91
N SER A 25 -23.16 -10.41 -39.41
CA SER A 25 -23.57 -9.49 -40.45
C SER A 25 -23.36 -8.03 -40.02
N THR A 26 -22.70 -7.24 -40.87
CA THR A 26 -22.67 -5.78 -40.79
C THR A 26 -23.94 -5.19 -41.41
N PRO A 27 -24.60 -4.22 -40.77
CA PRO A 27 -25.64 -3.44 -41.46
C PRO A 27 -25.01 -2.40 -42.38
N THR A 28 -25.37 -2.49 -43.64
CA THR A 28 -25.31 -1.43 -44.66
C THR A 28 -26.26 -0.29 -44.28
N PHE A 29 -25.77 0.95 -44.32
CA PHE A 29 -26.61 2.15 -44.29
C PHE A 29 -26.68 2.71 -45.71
N ASP A 30 -27.90 2.83 -46.22
CA ASP A 30 -28.22 3.34 -47.54
C ASP A 30 -28.12 4.86 -47.62
N ASP A 31 -27.62 5.31 -48.77
CA ASP A 31 -27.69 6.67 -49.31
C ASP A 31 -29.14 7.11 -49.54
N ALA A 32 -29.52 8.27 -48.99
CA ALA A 32 -30.64 9.05 -49.48
C ALA A 32 -30.45 10.56 -49.20
N GLY A 33 -29.95 11.26 -50.21
CA GLY A 33 -30.43 12.55 -50.71
C GLY A 33 -30.79 13.67 -49.73
N GLY A 34 -30.01 14.75 -49.77
CA GLY A 34 -30.38 16.03 -49.17
C GLY A 34 -29.47 17.18 -49.58
N VAL A 35 -29.55 17.60 -50.85
CA VAL A 35 -28.93 18.83 -51.35
C VAL A 35 -29.61 20.04 -50.70
N ARG A 36 -28.83 20.86 -49.99
CA ARG A 36 -29.16 22.28 -49.79
C ARG A 36 -27.87 23.10 -49.77
N SER A 37 -27.72 23.89 -50.82
CA SER A 37 -26.72 24.95 -50.96
C SER A 37 -27.00 26.05 -49.96
N GLU A 38 -26.00 26.45 -49.18
CA GLU A 38 -25.95 27.76 -48.54
C GLU A 38 -24.48 28.20 -48.39
N THR A 39 -24.09 29.06 -49.33
CA THR A 39 -23.23 30.24 -49.23
C THR A 39 -22.02 30.18 -48.28
N GLN A 40 -20.84 30.09 -48.91
CA GLN A 40 -19.56 30.45 -48.33
C GLN A 40 -19.57 31.90 -47.81
N THR A 41 -19.12 32.09 -46.56
CA THR A 41 -18.51 33.33 -46.12
C THR A 41 -17.17 32.95 -45.49
N GLU A 42 -16.09 33.29 -46.17
CA GLU A 42 -14.73 33.20 -45.66
C GLU A 42 -14.57 34.09 -44.43
N SER A 43 -14.05 33.52 -43.35
CA SER A 43 -13.35 34.29 -42.32
C SER A 43 -12.19 33.44 -41.86
N GLN A 44 -11.01 33.82 -42.38
CA GLN A 44 -9.72 33.37 -41.89
C GLN A 44 -9.54 33.90 -40.46
N THR A 45 -9.51 32.99 -39.49
CA THR A 45 -8.94 33.25 -38.17
C THR A 45 -7.84 32.24 -37.92
N ALA A 46 -6.72 32.77 -37.44
CA ALA A 46 -5.45 32.11 -37.26
C ALA A 46 -5.54 30.80 -36.47
N ILE A 47 -4.74 29.83 -36.90
CA ILE A 47 -4.42 28.62 -36.15
C ILE A 47 -3.45 29.03 -35.05
N ASP A 48 -3.96 29.20 -33.83
CA ASP A 48 -3.14 29.20 -32.61
C ASP A 48 -2.95 27.76 -32.15
N ASP A 49 -1.68 27.37 -32.10
CA ASP A 49 -1.15 26.13 -31.57
C ASP A 49 -1.41 26.05 -30.06
N GLN A 50 -2.51 25.40 -29.66
CA GLN A 50 -2.74 25.03 -28.26
C GLN A 50 -2.00 23.74 -27.92
N THR A 51 -0.73 23.88 -27.55
CA THR A 51 -0.08 22.94 -26.62
C THR A 51 -0.94 22.81 -25.37
N THR A 52 -1.48 21.60 -25.16
CA THR A 52 -2.20 21.22 -23.95
C THR A 52 -1.23 21.16 -22.77
N SER A 53 -1.10 22.27 -22.06
CA SER A 53 -0.49 22.30 -20.72
C SER A 53 -1.43 21.56 -19.76
N GLY A 54 -1.00 20.37 -19.31
CA GLY A 54 -1.59 19.73 -18.14
C GLY A 54 -1.54 20.67 -16.93
N PRO A 55 -2.42 20.48 -15.92
CA PRO A 55 -2.46 21.35 -14.76
C PRO A 55 -1.09 21.38 -14.08
N ASN A 56 -0.56 22.59 -13.93
CA ASN A 56 0.70 22.84 -13.24
C ASN A 56 0.55 22.41 -11.77
N LEU A 57 1.29 21.37 -11.37
CA LEU A 57 1.34 20.83 -10.01
C LEU A 57 2.58 21.33 -9.25
N ASP A 58 3.05 22.54 -9.56
CA ASP A 58 4.07 23.19 -8.75
C ASP A 58 3.56 23.35 -7.30
N ALA A 59 4.38 22.89 -6.35
CA ALA A 59 4.11 23.09 -4.94
C ALA A 59 4.10 24.61 -4.66
N PRO A 60 3.01 25.21 -4.17
CA PRO A 60 2.97 26.66 -3.97
C PRO A 60 4.00 27.09 -2.93
N ASP A 61 4.52 28.30 -3.03
CA ASP A 61 5.44 28.86 -2.04
C ASP A 61 4.80 28.93 -0.64
N GLY A 62 5.58 28.61 0.41
CA GLY A 62 5.15 28.71 1.82
C GLY A 62 5.00 27.39 2.61
N TRP A 63 5.36 26.23 2.03
CA TRP A 63 5.14 24.92 2.67
C TRP A 63 6.02 24.60 3.88
N SER A 64 7.25 25.11 3.92
CA SER A 64 8.13 24.96 5.09
C SER A 64 7.50 25.56 6.34
N GLN A 65 6.77 26.66 6.20
CA GLN A 65 6.06 27.34 7.28
C GLN A 65 4.87 26.52 7.81
N ALA A 66 4.07 25.94 6.89
CA ALA A 66 2.92 25.11 7.27
C ALA A 66 3.33 23.81 8.01
N LEU A 67 4.46 23.22 7.63
CA LEU A 67 5.08 22.08 8.34
C LEU A 67 5.58 22.48 9.74
N ALA A 68 6.16 23.67 9.89
CA ALA A 68 6.61 24.18 11.19
C ALA A 68 5.44 24.46 12.15
N ASP A 69 4.31 24.95 11.65
CA ASP A 69 3.16 25.29 12.48
C ASP A 69 2.36 24.06 12.97
N GLN A 70 2.33 22.96 12.20
CA GLN A 70 1.65 21.73 12.63
C GLN A 70 2.46 20.87 13.62
N ASN A 71 3.80 20.99 13.63
CA ASN A 71 4.66 20.27 14.56
C ASN A 71 4.76 20.94 15.95
N LYS A 72 4.04 22.06 16.16
CA LYS A 72 3.91 22.64 17.50
C LYS A 72 3.16 21.66 18.40
N PRO A 73 3.74 21.28 19.56
CA PRO A 73 3.04 20.44 20.53
C PRO A 73 1.69 21.08 20.87
N LYS A 74 0.59 20.35 20.67
CA LYS A 74 -0.70 20.78 21.22
C LYS A 74 -0.55 20.78 22.73
N THR A 75 -0.73 21.93 23.36
CA THR A 75 -0.75 22.07 24.82
C THR A 75 -1.91 21.26 25.37
N VAL A 76 -1.65 20.03 25.78
CA VAL A 76 -2.62 19.20 26.49
C VAL A 76 -2.51 19.53 27.98
N THR A 77 -3.58 20.07 28.55
CA THR A 77 -3.68 20.30 29.99
C THR A 77 -3.59 18.95 30.72
N PRO A 78 -2.65 18.76 31.65
CA PRO A 78 -2.44 17.47 32.29
C PRO A 78 -3.63 17.15 33.21
N THR A 79 -4.25 15.98 32.98
CA THR A 79 -5.19 15.37 33.92
C THR A 79 -4.40 14.52 34.90
N THR A 80 -4.30 14.99 36.14
CA THR A 80 -3.63 14.29 37.24
C THR A 80 -4.37 13.00 37.57
N THR A 81 -3.73 11.86 37.29
CA THR A 81 -4.20 10.54 37.77
C THR A 81 -3.22 10.04 38.81
N THR A 82 -3.67 9.94 40.06
CA THR A 82 -2.92 9.41 41.19
C THR A 82 -2.82 7.88 41.05
N THR A 83 -1.61 7.35 40.91
CA THR A 83 -1.35 5.91 40.93
C THR A 83 -0.71 5.54 42.26
N THR A 84 -1.38 4.67 43.02
CA THR A 84 -0.87 4.04 44.24
C THR A 84 -0.01 2.83 43.88
N THR A 85 1.26 2.85 44.31
CA THR A 85 2.20 1.74 44.15
C THR A 85 2.11 0.81 45.35
N SER A 86 1.78 -0.46 45.14
CA SER A 86 2.01 -1.53 46.11
C SER A 86 3.23 -2.34 45.69
N THR A 87 4.26 -2.30 46.51
CA THR A 87 5.48 -3.09 46.39
C THR A 87 5.22 -4.44 47.06
N ASP A 88 5.22 -5.53 46.29
CA ASP A 88 5.48 -6.86 46.83
C ASP A 88 6.62 -7.48 46.06
N SER A 89 7.63 -7.86 46.84
CA SER A 89 8.87 -8.48 46.42
C SER A 89 8.69 -9.98 46.59
N ASP A 90 8.89 -10.76 45.54
CA ASP A 90 9.14 -12.18 45.73
C ASP A 90 10.24 -12.69 44.80
N SER A 91 11.14 -13.45 45.43
CA SER A 91 12.44 -13.87 44.95
C SER A 91 12.37 -15.34 44.55
N GLY A 92 12.89 -15.71 43.38
CA GLY A 92 12.93 -17.13 43.00
C GLY A 92 13.74 -17.44 41.75
N ASN A 93 15.03 -17.75 41.97
CA ASN A 93 15.87 -18.75 41.29
C ASN A 93 15.67 -19.10 39.80
N GLY A 94 16.79 -19.03 39.06
CA GLY A 94 17.38 -20.26 38.53
C GLY A 94 17.31 -20.49 37.01
N GLY A 95 18.40 -20.11 36.33
CA GLY A 95 19.09 -20.92 35.33
C GLY A 95 18.31 -21.49 34.13
N MET A 96 18.56 -20.94 32.94
CA MET A 96 18.98 -21.71 31.76
C MET A 96 19.51 -20.74 30.70
N ALA A 97 20.83 -20.69 30.58
CA ALA A 97 21.50 -20.18 29.41
C ALA A 97 21.42 -21.25 28.32
N ALA A 98 20.58 -21.05 27.30
CA ALA A 98 20.63 -21.82 26.07
C ALA A 98 21.05 -20.88 24.93
N LEU A 99 22.30 -21.07 24.49
CA LEU A 99 22.82 -20.61 23.21
C LEU A 99 21.96 -21.19 22.08
N ILE A 100 21.12 -20.38 21.46
CA ILE A 100 20.54 -20.67 20.15
C ILE A 100 21.30 -19.78 19.16
N THR A 101 22.43 -20.29 18.70
CA THR A 101 23.16 -19.72 17.57
C THR A 101 22.60 -20.34 16.29
N GLY A 102 22.29 -19.48 15.32
CA GLY A 102 21.43 -19.74 14.18
C GLY A 102 21.77 -20.96 13.32
N ALA A 103 20.71 -21.59 12.81
CA ALA A 103 20.53 -21.92 11.40
C ALA A 103 19.13 -22.52 11.20
N LEU A 104 18.36 -21.94 10.27
CA LEU A 104 17.38 -22.60 9.40
C LEU A 104 16.92 -24.01 9.85
N GLY A 105 15.83 -24.13 10.61
CA GLY A 105 15.36 -25.46 11.00
C GLY A 105 14.18 -25.59 11.96
N ILE A 106 13.46 -24.52 12.33
CA ILE A 106 12.22 -24.66 13.12
C ILE A 106 11.02 -24.72 12.18
N CYS A 107 10.98 -25.75 11.34
CA CYS A 107 9.79 -26.16 10.60
C CYS A 107 9.63 -27.66 10.80
N GLY A 108 8.94 -28.07 11.87
CA GLY A 108 8.47 -29.45 12.01
C GLY A 108 8.33 -29.97 13.43
N ALA A 109 9.19 -29.57 14.38
CA ALA A 109 9.31 -30.31 15.63
C ALA A 109 8.48 -29.79 16.83
N LEU A 110 7.89 -28.59 16.75
CA LEU A 110 7.05 -28.03 17.84
C LEU A 110 5.55 -27.99 17.54
N LEU A 111 5.13 -28.41 16.34
CA LEU A 111 3.72 -28.59 16.01
C LEU A 111 3.38 -30.07 16.04
N GLY A 112 3.16 -30.58 17.26
CA GLY A 112 2.63 -31.92 17.48
C GLY A 112 1.31 -32.13 16.72
N GLY A 113 1.38 -32.90 15.64
CA GLY A 113 0.48 -34.02 15.35
C GLY A 113 -1.01 -33.82 15.09
N ASN A 114 -1.62 -32.63 15.24
CA ASN A 114 -3.07 -32.45 15.08
C ASN A 114 -3.51 -31.27 14.19
N VAL A 115 -2.59 -30.61 13.47
CA VAL A 115 -2.89 -29.41 12.65
C VAL A 115 -3.31 -29.72 11.21
N LEU A 116 -3.44 -30.99 10.81
CA LEU A 116 -3.77 -31.38 9.42
C LEU A 116 -5.26 -31.66 9.15
N GLY A 117 -6.17 -31.30 10.07
CA GLY A 117 -7.58 -31.71 10.02
C GLY A 117 -8.64 -30.60 9.89
N GLY A 118 -8.30 -29.32 9.75
CA GLY A 118 -9.34 -28.27 9.72
C GLY A 118 -8.86 -26.92 9.18
N LYS A 119 -9.64 -26.36 8.24
CA LYS A 119 -9.60 -24.96 7.75
C LYS A 119 -8.20 -24.36 7.56
N ASN A 120 -7.50 -24.79 6.51
CA ASN A 120 -6.13 -24.35 6.16
C ASN A 120 -5.88 -22.82 6.16
N LYS A 121 -6.89 -21.99 5.88
CA LYS A 121 -6.71 -20.54 5.80
C LYS A 121 -6.53 -19.88 7.17
N GLU A 122 -7.38 -20.24 8.14
CA GLU A 122 -7.33 -19.68 9.51
C GLU A 122 -6.00 -20.02 10.18
N ASN A 123 -5.49 -21.23 9.97
CA ASN A 123 -4.21 -21.67 10.52
C ASN A 123 -3.01 -20.93 9.91
N SER A 124 -3.04 -20.63 8.60
CA SER A 124 -1.96 -19.89 7.94
C SER A 124 -1.88 -18.42 8.37
N GLU A 125 -3.03 -17.76 8.55
CA GLU A 125 -3.07 -16.36 9.01
C GLU A 125 -2.61 -16.24 10.47
N GLY A 126 -3.03 -17.18 11.32
CA GLY A 126 -2.58 -17.27 12.71
C GLY A 126 -1.06 -17.50 12.84
N LEU A 127 -0.49 -18.35 11.98
CA LEU A 127 0.95 -18.59 11.96
C LEU A 127 1.73 -17.34 11.52
N SER A 128 1.26 -16.64 10.48
CA SER A 128 1.90 -15.40 10.05
C SER A 128 1.86 -14.33 11.14
N TYR A 129 0.74 -14.22 11.86
CA TYR A 129 0.61 -13.31 13.00
C TYR A 129 1.57 -13.66 14.14
N ALA A 130 1.65 -14.93 14.51
CA ALA A 130 2.56 -15.40 15.55
C ALA A 130 4.03 -15.14 15.18
N MET A 131 4.37 -15.27 13.88
CA MET A 131 5.71 -14.96 13.39
C MET A 131 6.01 -13.46 13.43
N ASP A 132 5.04 -12.60 13.09
CA ASP A 132 5.18 -11.14 13.20
C ASP A 132 5.42 -10.73 14.66
N GLU A 133 4.60 -11.23 15.60
CA GLU A 133 4.74 -10.95 17.03
C GLU A 133 6.05 -11.51 17.60
N TYR A 134 6.45 -12.71 17.18
CA TYR A 134 7.74 -13.28 17.56
C TYR A 134 8.91 -12.42 17.05
N ASN A 135 8.89 -12.01 15.78
CA ASN A 135 9.93 -11.17 15.20
C ASN A 135 10.04 -9.81 15.91
N ASP A 136 8.90 -9.23 16.30
CA ASP A 136 8.89 -8.00 17.10
C ASP A 136 9.49 -8.22 18.49
N SER A 137 9.24 -9.38 19.11
CA SER A 137 9.79 -9.75 20.42
C SER A 137 11.30 -10.03 20.41
N GLN A 138 11.82 -10.61 19.33
CA GLN A 138 13.26 -10.94 19.20
C GLN A 138 14.11 -9.72 18.81
N GLY A 139 13.48 -8.56 18.63
CA GLY A 139 14.14 -7.40 18.08
C GLY A 139 14.33 -7.51 16.57
N PHE A 140 14.63 -6.38 15.97
CA PHE A 140 14.74 -6.19 14.54
C PHE A 140 15.63 -7.26 13.86
N GLN A 141 15.01 -8.13 13.05
CA GLN A 141 15.73 -9.00 12.12
C GLN A 141 15.81 -8.32 10.76
N LYS A 142 17.04 -8.15 10.25
CA LYS A 142 17.25 -7.58 8.93
C LYS A 142 16.70 -8.53 7.87
N GLN A 143 15.97 -7.97 6.91
CA GLN A 143 15.54 -8.73 5.76
C GLN A 143 16.68 -8.79 4.75
N GLU A 144 17.34 -9.96 4.65
CA GLU A 144 18.57 -10.14 3.85
C GLU A 144 18.41 -9.81 2.36
N ASP A 145 17.20 -9.99 1.82
CA ASP A 145 16.88 -9.70 0.42
C ASP A 145 16.29 -8.29 0.20
N PHE A 146 16.40 -7.41 1.21
CA PHE A 146 16.07 -6.00 1.11
C PHE A 146 17.33 -5.17 1.40
N TYR A 147 17.84 -4.50 0.37
CA TYR A 147 19.04 -3.68 0.48
C TYR A 147 18.76 -2.44 1.34
N SER A 148 19.63 -2.16 2.30
CA SER A 148 19.53 -0.94 3.11
C SER A 148 19.87 0.29 2.26
N ASP A 149 19.00 1.30 2.24
CA ASP A 149 19.23 2.56 1.54
C ASP A 149 19.39 3.73 2.54
N PRO A 150 20.63 4.13 2.88
CA PRO A 150 20.86 5.20 3.85
C PRO A 150 20.26 6.56 3.44
N GLU A 151 20.15 6.84 2.14
CA GLU A 151 19.51 8.07 1.65
C GLU A 151 18.00 8.04 1.93
N LEU A 152 17.38 6.86 1.79
CA LEU A 152 16.00 6.63 2.19
C LEU A 152 15.82 6.79 3.70
N GLY A 153 16.70 6.21 4.51
CA GLY A 153 16.65 6.32 5.97
C GLY A 153 16.79 7.77 6.46
N ALA A 154 17.71 8.54 5.88
CA ALA A 154 17.86 9.97 6.14
C ALA A 154 16.60 10.75 5.74
N SER A 155 16.00 10.39 4.60
CA SER A 155 14.78 11.02 4.11
C SER A 155 13.57 10.74 5.01
N ILE A 156 13.45 9.54 5.60
CA ILE A 156 12.42 9.24 6.59
C ILE A 156 12.60 10.15 7.82
N ALA A 157 13.79 10.13 8.41
CA ALA A 157 14.10 10.87 9.63
C ALA A 157 13.89 12.39 9.50
N ALA A 158 14.06 12.93 8.29
CA ALA A 158 13.90 14.37 8.05
C ALA A 158 12.43 14.79 7.81
N ASN A 159 11.54 13.88 7.40
CA ASN A 159 10.25 14.25 6.84
C ASN A 159 9.04 13.65 7.55
N TYR A 160 9.22 12.61 8.37
CA TYR A 160 8.12 11.87 8.98
C TYR A 160 7.96 12.17 10.46
N PRO A 161 6.75 12.02 11.02
CA PRO A 161 6.58 12.04 12.46
C PRO A 161 7.28 10.82 13.08
N ALA A 162 7.73 10.97 14.33
CA ALA A 162 8.48 9.94 15.06
C ALA A 162 7.79 8.56 15.10
N GLY A 163 6.46 8.50 14.98
CA GLY A 163 5.69 7.25 14.94
C GLY A 163 5.92 6.39 13.70
N CYS A 164 6.34 6.98 12.56
CA CYS A 164 6.63 6.20 11.35
C CYS A 164 8.05 5.66 11.32
N GLU A 165 8.99 6.37 11.98
CA GLU A 165 10.41 6.02 12.03
C GLU A 165 10.61 4.66 12.67
N ASN A 166 11.50 3.84 12.11
CA ASN A 166 11.83 2.49 12.60
C ASN A 166 10.65 1.49 12.57
N ARG A 167 9.48 1.87 12.04
CA ARG A 167 8.31 1.01 11.89
C ARG A 167 8.10 0.57 10.45
N PHE A 168 8.15 1.50 9.50
CA PHE A 168 8.21 1.17 8.08
C PHE A 168 9.66 1.04 7.62
N ILE A 169 10.43 2.12 7.76
CA ILE A 169 11.84 2.19 7.38
C ILE A 169 12.60 2.87 8.54
N ASP A 170 13.74 2.32 8.93
CA ASP A 170 14.61 2.89 9.96
C ASP A 170 15.55 3.97 9.39
N LYS A 171 16.32 4.62 10.27
CA LYS A 171 17.24 5.70 9.90
C LYS A 171 18.40 5.24 9.01
N GLN A 172 18.66 3.94 8.97
CA GLN A 172 19.69 3.31 8.15
C GLN A 172 19.11 2.80 6.81
N GLY A 173 17.81 2.95 6.59
CA GLY A 173 17.13 2.50 5.38
C GLY A 173 16.72 1.03 5.40
N ASN A 174 16.77 0.34 6.54
CA ASN A 174 16.25 -1.02 6.65
C ASN A 174 14.75 -1.03 6.96
N LEU A 175 14.07 -2.15 6.66
CA LEU A 175 12.65 -2.31 6.93
C LEU A 175 12.31 -2.60 8.38
N GLY A 176 11.58 -1.68 9.00
CA GLY A 176 10.90 -1.92 10.26
C GLY A 176 9.81 -3.00 10.18
N PRO A 177 9.19 -3.35 11.31
CA PRO A 177 8.20 -4.42 11.38
C PRO A 177 7.02 -4.27 10.42
N TRP A 178 6.43 -3.09 10.32
CA TRP A 178 5.32 -2.84 9.40
C TRP A 178 5.81 -2.75 7.95
N GLY A 179 7.03 -2.28 7.74
CA GLY A 179 7.68 -2.25 6.42
C GLY A 179 7.89 -3.64 5.84
N ARG A 180 8.31 -4.61 6.66
CA ARG A 180 8.44 -6.02 6.25
C ARG A 180 7.09 -6.62 5.87
N THR A 181 6.05 -6.40 6.67
CA THR A 181 4.69 -6.83 6.33
C THR A 181 4.20 -6.18 5.04
N ALA A 182 4.46 -4.88 4.87
CA ALA A 182 4.11 -4.20 3.63
C ALA A 182 4.82 -4.82 2.42
N LEU A 183 6.13 -5.04 2.53
CA LEU A 183 6.93 -5.65 1.47
C LEU A 183 6.45 -7.06 1.12
N GLN A 184 6.14 -7.88 2.12
CA GLN A 184 5.63 -9.24 1.90
C GLN A 184 4.35 -9.21 1.06
N GLU A 185 3.39 -8.35 1.41
CA GLU A 185 2.13 -8.22 0.68
C GLU A 185 2.33 -7.57 -0.71
N ILE A 186 3.28 -6.63 -0.85
CA ILE A 186 3.67 -6.07 -2.15
C ILE A 186 4.21 -7.18 -3.07
N ARG A 187 5.09 -8.03 -2.56
CA ARG A 187 5.68 -9.15 -3.31
C ARG A 187 4.66 -10.23 -3.65
N ALA A 188 3.61 -10.38 -2.85
CA ALA A 188 2.48 -11.26 -3.15
C ALA A 188 1.54 -10.70 -4.24
N ASN A 189 1.65 -9.41 -4.58
CA ASN A 189 0.81 -8.71 -5.56
C ASN A 189 1.67 -7.91 -6.57
N PRO A 190 2.62 -8.56 -7.29
CA PRO A 190 3.63 -7.85 -8.06
C PRO A 190 3.06 -7.09 -9.26
N GLU A 191 1.99 -7.62 -9.88
CA GLU A 191 1.30 -7.00 -11.03
C GLU A 191 0.66 -5.67 -10.69
N GLU A 192 0.23 -5.47 -9.45
CA GLU A 192 -0.36 -4.22 -9.01
C GLU A 192 0.69 -3.19 -8.62
N TYR A 193 1.87 -3.65 -8.20
CA TYR A 193 2.92 -2.84 -7.62
C TYR A 193 4.15 -2.71 -8.49
N VAL A 194 5.06 -3.70 -8.44
CA VAL A 194 6.41 -3.57 -9.01
C VAL A 194 6.43 -3.73 -10.54
N ASN A 195 5.48 -4.50 -11.09
CA ASN A 195 5.34 -4.68 -12.53
C ASN A 195 4.42 -3.61 -13.15
N ASN A 196 3.68 -2.87 -12.32
CA ASN A 196 2.86 -1.76 -12.77
C ASN A 196 3.69 -0.46 -12.91
N ASN A 197 3.21 0.46 -13.74
CA ASN A 197 3.71 1.84 -13.83
C ASN A 197 2.52 2.82 -13.89
N PRO A 198 1.82 3.06 -12.76
CA PRO A 198 0.67 3.95 -12.75
C PRO A 198 1.06 5.35 -13.28
N PRO A 199 0.31 5.94 -14.22
CA PRO A 199 0.64 7.24 -14.79
C PRO A 199 0.86 8.34 -13.76
N ASP A 200 0.04 8.38 -12.72
CA ASP A 200 0.13 9.35 -11.65
C ASP A 200 1.27 9.11 -10.66
N VAL A 201 1.71 7.86 -10.47
CA VAL A 201 2.96 7.56 -9.78
C VAL A 201 4.14 8.15 -10.54
N MET A 202 4.14 8.11 -11.87
CA MET A 202 5.18 8.76 -12.68
C MET A 202 5.11 10.31 -12.61
N ILE A 203 3.95 10.88 -12.32
CA ILE A 203 3.84 12.33 -12.05
C ILE A 203 4.43 12.67 -10.68
N LEU A 204 4.12 11.87 -9.66
CA LEU A 204 4.65 12.03 -8.30
C LEU A 204 6.16 11.72 -8.22
N CYS A 205 6.65 10.85 -9.09
CA CYS A 205 8.01 10.35 -9.13
C CYS A 205 8.44 10.11 -10.58
N LYS A 206 8.97 11.14 -11.24
CA LYS A 206 9.29 11.14 -12.70
C LYS A 206 10.19 9.97 -13.12
N ASN A 207 11.14 9.60 -12.26
CA ASN A 207 12.08 8.52 -12.55
C ASN A 207 11.54 7.10 -12.23
N TYR A 208 10.30 6.96 -11.73
CA TYR A 208 9.77 5.68 -11.25
C TYR A 208 9.83 4.55 -12.29
N LYS A 209 9.56 4.86 -13.56
CA LYS A 209 9.59 3.89 -14.65
C LYS A 209 10.97 3.25 -14.85
N ASN A 210 12.03 3.97 -14.48
CA ASN A 210 13.42 3.51 -14.63
C ASN A 210 13.95 2.78 -13.38
N PHE A 211 13.16 2.73 -12.31
CA PHE A 211 13.54 1.99 -11.12
C PHE A 211 13.56 0.48 -11.41
N ASP A 212 14.60 -0.18 -10.92
CA ASP A 212 14.60 -1.63 -10.85
C ASP A 212 13.56 -2.14 -9.84
N LYS A 213 13.35 -3.46 -9.82
CA LYS A 213 12.39 -4.11 -8.93
C LYS A 213 12.61 -3.74 -7.47
N ASN A 214 13.86 -3.71 -7.00
CA ASN A 214 14.17 -3.43 -5.60
C ASN A 214 13.81 -1.99 -5.24
N LYS A 215 14.18 -1.00 -6.06
CA LYS A 215 13.85 0.41 -5.81
C LYS A 215 12.35 0.66 -5.89
N LYS A 216 11.61 -0.06 -6.75
CA LYS A 216 10.13 -0.03 -6.75
C LYS A 216 9.53 -0.61 -5.48
N GLU A 217 10.07 -1.69 -4.93
CA GLU A 217 9.65 -2.24 -3.64
C GLU A 217 9.83 -1.19 -2.52
N HIS A 218 10.99 -0.51 -2.48
CA HIS A 218 11.25 0.58 -1.54
C HIS A 218 10.25 1.74 -1.70
N PHE A 219 9.98 2.14 -2.95
CA PHE A 219 9.02 3.20 -3.24
C PHE A 219 7.64 2.85 -2.69
N TRP A 220 7.17 1.62 -2.87
CA TRP A 220 5.85 1.23 -2.39
C TRP A 220 5.77 1.16 -0.86
N VAL A 221 6.81 0.66 -0.18
CA VAL A 221 6.87 0.73 1.30
C VAL A 221 6.88 2.19 1.78
N TRP A 222 7.67 3.06 1.13
CA TRP A 222 7.69 4.50 1.41
C TRP A 222 6.32 5.15 1.18
N MET A 223 5.60 4.76 0.12
CA MET A 223 4.26 5.23 -0.18
C MET A 223 3.28 4.88 0.95
N PHE A 224 3.32 3.65 1.48
CA PHE A 224 2.50 3.29 2.64
C PHE A 224 2.87 4.08 3.89
N SER A 225 4.16 4.31 4.16
CA SER A 225 4.58 5.25 5.22
C SER A 225 4.00 6.65 4.98
N SER A 226 4.08 7.14 3.73
CA SER A 226 3.54 8.45 3.31
C SER A 226 2.04 8.57 3.53
N LEU A 227 1.31 7.46 3.38
CA LEU A 227 -0.14 7.38 3.57
C LEU A 227 -0.53 7.31 5.06
N ALA A 228 0.20 6.55 5.88
CA ALA A 228 -0.06 6.46 7.31
C ALA A 228 0.14 7.80 8.05
N ALA A 229 1.06 8.65 7.56
CA ALA A 229 1.39 9.93 8.18
C ALA A 229 0.22 10.95 8.22
N PRO A 230 -0.55 11.18 7.14
CA PRO A 230 -1.78 11.98 7.19
C PRO A 230 -2.99 11.25 7.80
N GLU A 231 -3.06 9.92 7.72
CA GLU A 231 -4.21 9.16 8.23
C GLU A 231 -4.23 9.06 9.76
N SER A 232 -3.07 8.80 10.37
CA SER A 232 -2.99 8.54 11.82
C SER A 232 -1.77 9.15 12.49
N SER A 233 -0.90 9.85 11.73
CA SER A 233 0.45 10.18 12.17
C SER A 233 1.26 8.93 12.56
N CYS A 234 1.01 7.82 11.86
CA CYS A 234 1.57 6.49 12.13
C CYS A 234 1.28 5.97 13.56
N ASN A 235 0.08 6.26 14.08
CA ASN A 235 -0.38 5.74 15.36
C ASN A 235 -1.31 4.53 15.13
N GLU A 236 -0.85 3.32 15.43
CA GLU A 236 -1.65 2.10 15.30
C GLU A 236 -2.81 2.01 16.29
N LYS A 237 -2.82 2.87 17.32
CA LYS A 237 -3.91 3.00 18.31
C LYS A 237 -4.93 4.09 17.97
N ALA A 238 -4.73 4.81 16.86
CA ALA A 238 -5.69 5.83 16.43
C ALA A 238 -7.06 5.19 16.13
N ALA A 239 -8.13 5.89 16.51
CA ALA A 239 -9.49 5.49 16.20
C ALA A 239 -10.35 6.72 15.91
N ASN A 240 -11.12 6.65 14.83
CA ASN A 240 -12.13 7.64 14.48
C ASN A 240 -13.51 6.98 14.49
N HIS A 241 -14.28 7.24 15.54
CA HIS A 241 -15.62 6.69 15.74
C HIS A 241 -16.70 7.30 14.84
N GLY A 242 -16.38 8.36 14.09
CA GLY A 242 -17.29 9.02 13.15
C GLY A 242 -17.10 8.61 11.70
N ALA A 243 -16.44 7.48 11.43
CA ALA A 243 -16.21 7.02 10.06
C ALA A 243 -17.53 6.51 9.42
N PRO A 244 -17.66 6.56 8.07
CA PRO A 244 -18.94 6.29 7.39
C PRO A 244 -19.58 4.92 7.68
N ASN A 245 -18.77 3.90 7.94
CA ASN A 245 -19.20 2.53 8.22
C ASN A 245 -18.81 2.09 9.65
N GLY A 246 -18.68 3.04 10.59
CA GLY A 246 -18.44 2.79 12.00
C GLY A 246 -17.15 3.42 12.51
N THR A 247 -16.21 2.59 12.98
CA THR A 247 -14.92 3.07 13.49
C THR A 247 -13.81 2.75 12.50
N ALA A 248 -13.12 3.79 12.05
CA ALA A 248 -11.86 3.67 11.32
C ALA A 248 -10.70 3.56 12.32
N ILE A 249 -9.83 2.56 12.15
CA ILE A 249 -8.85 2.16 13.17
C ILE A 249 -7.43 2.09 12.58
N GLY A 250 -6.46 2.50 13.40
CA GLY A 250 -5.04 2.26 13.22
C GLY A 250 -4.37 3.13 12.17
N LEU A 251 -3.25 2.61 11.65
CA LEU A 251 -2.29 3.32 10.80
C LEU A 251 -2.94 3.99 9.59
N PHE A 252 -3.85 3.27 8.95
CA PHE A 252 -4.47 3.65 7.68
C PHE A 252 -5.97 3.97 7.82
N GLN A 253 -6.46 4.19 9.05
CA GLN A 253 -7.86 4.50 9.35
C GLN A 253 -8.82 3.51 8.65
N LEU A 254 -8.59 2.22 8.89
CA LEU A 254 -9.30 1.13 8.22
C LEU A 254 -10.55 0.72 8.99
N GLU A 255 -11.61 0.45 8.24
CA GLU A 255 -12.86 -0.09 8.76
C GLU A 255 -12.90 -1.61 8.57
N LYS A 256 -13.43 -2.33 9.56
CA LYS A 256 -13.49 -3.80 9.54
C LYS A 256 -14.16 -4.38 8.26
N PRO A 257 -15.29 -3.83 7.77
CA PRO A 257 -15.89 -4.30 6.50
C PRO A 257 -14.98 -4.14 5.29
N PHE A 258 -14.08 -3.15 5.27
CA PHE A 258 -13.10 -3.00 4.20
C PHE A 258 -12.09 -4.15 4.21
N CYS A 259 -11.56 -4.49 5.39
CA CYS A 259 -10.60 -5.57 5.55
C CYS A 259 -11.18 -6.95 5.27
N ASP A 260 -12.45 -7.17 5.63
CA ASP A 260 -13.16 -8.42 5.32
C ASP A 260 -13.25 -8.67 3.81
N ARG A 261 -13.46 -7.62 2.99
CA ARG A 261 -13.51 -7.75 1.53
C ARG A 261 -12.19 -8.21 0.90
N VAL A 262 -11.06 -7.88 1.52
CA VAL A 262 -9.73 -8.32 1.06
C VAL A 262 -9.22 -9.53 1.83
N GLY A 263 -10.11 -10.18 2.59
CA GLY A 263 -9.82 -11.39 3.35
C GLY A 263 -8.69 -11.17 4.35
N VAL A 264 -8.75 -10.08 5.11
CA VAL A 264 -7.86 -9.82 6.25
C VAL A 264 -8.72 -9.72 7.51
N SER A 265 -8.48 -10.64 8.43
CA SER A 265 -9.15 -10.71 9.72
C SER A 265 -8.19 -10.29 10.85
N GLY A 266 -8.72 -10.08 12.05
CA GLY A 266 -7.93 -9.73 13.24
C GLY A 266 -8.17 -8.33 13.79
N ASN A 267 -7.38 -7.98 14.80
CA ASN A 267 -7.49 -6.70 15.51
C ASN A 267 -6.80 -5.57 14.71
N LEU A 268 -7.55 -4.57 14.25
CA LEU A 268 -7.02 -3.45 13.48
C LEU A 268 -6.12 -2.50 14.28
N TYR A 269 -6.07 -2.61 15.61
CA TYR A 269 -5.07 -1.94 16.45
C TYR A 269 -3.68 -2.61 16.42
N ASN A 270 -3.55 -3.75 15.74
CA ASN A 270 -2.28 -4.36 15.43
C ASN A 270 -1.75 -3.79 14.11
N GLY A 271 -0.56 -3.19 14.14
CA GLY A 271 0.04 -2.54 12.97
C GLY A 271 0.29 -3.47 11.78
N HIS A 272 0.59 -4.75 12.00
CA HIS A 272 0.78 -5.73 10.93
C HIS A 272 -0.55 -6.04 10.24
N ILE A 273 -1.61 -6.31 11.00
CA ILE A 273 -2.95 -6.55 10.45
C ILE A 273 -3.46 -5.32 9.69
N ASN A 274 -3.29 -4.13 10.27
CA ASN A 274 -3.67 -2.87 9.64
C ASN A 274 -2.91 -2.67 8.31
N THR A 275 -1.60 -2.89 8.31
CA THR A 275 -0.75 -2.79 7.11
C THR A 275 -1.12 -3.81 6.05
N ARG A 276 -1.31 -5.09 6.43
CA ARG A 276 -1.74 -6.15 5.50
C ARG A 276 -3.06 -5.80 4.81
N CYS A 277 -4.04 -5.32 5.58
CA CYS A 277 -5.31 -4.88 5.02
C CYS A 277 -5.15 -3.69 4.08
N ALA A 278 -4.34 -2.69 4.43
CA ALA A 278 -4.09 -1.54 3.56
C ALA A 278 -3.45 -1.93 2.24
N VAL A 279 -2.41 -2.79 2.26
CA VAL A 279 -1.73 -3.23 1.05
C VAL A 279 -2.67 -4.02 0.16
N LYS A 280 -3.32 -5.07 0.67
CA LYS A 280 -4.26 -5.85 -0.14
C LYS A 280 -5.45 -5.01 -0.65
N GLY A 281 -5.91 -4.05 0.16
CA GLY A 281 -6.89 -3.03 -0.19
C GLY A 281 -6.48 -2.21 -1.41
N LEU A 282 -5.29 -1.62 -1.36
CA LEU A 282 -4.79 -0.80 -2.46
C LEU A 282 -4.50 -1.64 -3.70
N ALA A 283 -3.99 -2.87 -3.57
CA ALA A 283 -3.82 -3.78 -4.70
C ALA A 283 -5.15 -4.04 -5.43
N MET A 284 -6.22 -4.33 -4.67
CA MET A 284 -7.57 -4.46 -5.22
C MET A 284 -8.04 -3.20 -5.96
N GLU A 285 -7.72 -2.01 -5.45
CA GLU A 285 -8.05 -0.77 -6.14
C GLU A 285 -7.22 -0.55 -7.42
N LEU A 286 -5.91 -0.79 -7.36
CA LEU A 286 -5.00 -0.62 -8.50
C LEU A 286 -5.43 -1.49 -9.68
N ARG A 287 -5.84 -2.74 -9.44
CA ARG A 287 -6.44 -3.64 -10.44
C ARG A 287 -7.64 -3.05 -11.19
N ARG A 288 -8.35 -2.10 -10.57
CA ARG A 288 -9.59 -1.54 -11.13
C ARG A 288 -9.39 -0.24 -11.91
N ARG A 289 -8.33 0.52 -11.60
CA ARG A 289 -8.20 1.92 -12.06
C ARG A 289 -6.82 2.32 -12.58
N ASP A 290 -5.83 1.43 -12.53
CA ASP A 290 -4.46 1.62 -13.03
C ASP A 290 -3.73 2.89 -12.55
N ASN A 291 -4.28 3.60 -11.56
CA ASN A 291 -3.80 4.85 -11.01
C ASN A 291 -3.77 4.74 -9.48
N LEU A 292 -2.78 5.32 -8.82
CA LEU A 292 -2.68 5.37 -7.36
C LEU A 292 -3.70 6.33 -6.75
N MET A 293 -3.88 7.47 -7.38
CA MET A 293 -4.74 8.57 -7.00
C MET A 293 -6.09 8.50 -7.74
N SER A 294 -7.15 8.99 -7.09
CA SER A 294 -8.52 8.91 -7.60
C SER A 294 -9.24 10.25 -7.50
N PRO A 295 -10.12 10.61 -8.44
CA PRO A 295 -10.93 11.81 -8.30
C PRO A 295 -11.98 11.74 -7.18
N THR A 296 -12.22 10.58 -6.55
CA THR A 296 -13.30 10.46 -5.58
C THR A 296 -13.17 9.26 -4.64
N SER A 297 -13.91 9.31 -3.53
CA SER A 297 -14.16 8.15 -2.64
C SER A 297 -15.60 7.66 -2.69
N LYS A 298 -16.42 8.17 -3.60
CA LYS A 298 -17.84 7.81 -3.71
C LYS A 298 -17.98 6.33 -4.09
N ALA A 299 -18.77 5.59 -3.32
CA ALA A 299 -19.00 4.16 -3.51
C ALA A 299 -19.50 3.79 -4.93
N SER A 300 -20.23 4.69 -5.59
CA SER A 300 -20.75 4.49 -6.94
C SER A 300 -19.72 4.61 -8.07
N ASP A 301 -18.58 5.27 -7.84
CA ASP A 301 -17.54 5.40 -8.87
C ASP A 301 -16.64 4.15 -8.88
N PRO A 302 -16.46 3.48 -10.03
CA PRO A 302 -15.58 2.31 -10.12
C PRO A 302 -14.10 2.64 -9.91
N ARG A 303 -13.69 3.90 -10.09
CA ARG A 303 -12.32 4.40 -9.91
C ARG A 303 -12.07 4.96 -8.52
N ARG A 304 -13.01 4.82 -7.58
CA ARG A 304 -12.90 5.40 -6.24
C ARG A 304 -11.66 4.90 -5.49
N THR A 305 -11.21 5.70 -4.54
CA THR A 305 -10.27 5.28 -3.49
C THR A 305 -10.96 5.24 -2.13
N TYR A 306 -10.57 4.29 -1.29
CA TYR A 306 -10.94 4.29 0.12
C TYR A 306 -10.34 5.49 0.87
N TRP A 307 -9.12 5.87 0.54
CA TRP A 307 -8.34 6.84 1.32
C TRP A 307 -8.52 8.27 0.84
N GLY A 308 -8.94 9.15 1.75
CA GLY A 308 -9.01 10.60 1.50
C GLY A 308 -7.71 11.21 0.96
N PRO A 309 -6.53 10.88 1.52
CA PRO A 309 -5.24 11.35 1.04
C PRO A 309 -4.86 10.92 -0.39
N LEU A 310 -5.47 9.86 -0.91
CA LEU A 310 -5.25 9.42 -2.29
C LEU A 310 -6.21 10.10 -3.29
N ARG A 311 -6.91 11.15 -2.88
CA ARG A 311 -7.79 11.90 -3.77
C ARG A 311 -7.06 12.98 -4.58
N THR A 312 -7.39 13.09 -5.86
CA THR A 312 -6.94 14.16 -6.76
C THR A 312 -7.88 15.35 -6.76
N ASP A 313 -9.12 15.21 -6.30
CA ASP A 313 -10.11 16.26 -6.42
C ASP A 313 -9.88 17.38 -5.40
N ASP A 314 -9.06 18.35 -5.78
CA ASP A 314 -9.00 19.65 -5.13
C ASP A 314 -10.36 20.38 -5.20
N ASN A 315 -11.32 19.88 -5.99
CA ASN A 315 -12.74 20.26 -5.94
C ASN A 315 -13.40 20.02 -4.58
N ASN A 316 -12.82 19.17 -3.71
CA ASN A 316 -13.23 19.11 -2.31
C ASN A 316 -12.99 20.47 -1.64
N LYS A 317 -11.85 21.15 -1.89
CA LYS A 317 -11.57 22.51 -1.38
C LYS A 317 -12.59 23.53 -1.89
N ALA A 318 -12.99 23.45 -3.17
CA ALA A 318 -14.04 24.32 -3.73
C ALA A 318 -15.41 24.13 -3.05
N ARG A 319 -15.64 22.96 -2.43
CA ARG A 319 -16.82 22.63 -1.62
C ARG A 319 -16.58 22.78 -0.10
N GLY A 320 -15.47 23.41 0.31
CA GLY A 320 -15.08 23.60 1.72
C GLY A 320 -14.49 22.36 2.42
N GLY A 321 -14.22 21.29 1.68
CA GLY A 321 -13.63 20.05 2.18
C GLY A 321 -12.12 20.17 2.42
N ASP A 322 -11.65 19.50 3.45
CA ASP A 322 -10.24 19.43 3.80
C ASP A 322 -9.45 18.56 2.79
N ILE A 323 -8.40 19.14 2.21
CA ILE A 323 -7.45 18.46 1.31
C ILE A 323 -6.03 18.40 1.90
N SER A 324 -5.88 18.77 3.18
CA SER A 324 -4.59 18.80 3.87
C SER A 324 -3.91 17.42 3.88
N GLY A 325 -4.69 16.36 4.10
CA GLY A 325 -4.21 14.98 4.05
C GLY A 325 -3.63 14.59 2.68
N ALA A 326 -4.34 14.92 1.59
CA ALA A 326 -3.88 14.63 0.24
C ALA A 326 -2.62 15.44 -0.13
N LYS A 327 -2.58 16.71 0.27
CA LYS A 327 -1.39 17.56 0.11
C LYS A 327 -0.18 17.00 0.86
N LYS A 328 -0.37 16.61 2.12
CA LYS A 328 0.68 16.01 2.95
C LYS A 328 1.18 14.70 2.34
N PHE A 329 0.27 13.84 1.88
CA PHE A 329 0.62 12.60 1.19
C PHE A 329 1.49 12.88 -0.05
N ARG A 330 1.02 13.72 -0.98
CA ARG A 330 1.75 14.04 -2.22
C ARG A 330 3.14 14.61 -1.94
N ALA A 331 3.26 15.48 -0.93
CA ALA A 331 4.53 16.07 -0.54
C ALA A 331 5.50 15.08 0.13
N LEU A 332 4.99 14.06 0.82
CA LEU A 332 5.83 13.00 1.40
C LEU A 332 6.25 11.99 0.34
N VAL A 333 5.32 11.51 -0.50
CA VAL A 333 5.62 10.48 -1.49
C VAL A 333 6.62 10.98 -2.54
N GLY A 334 6.49 12.24 -2.98
CA GLY A 334 7.42 12.86 -3.94
C GLY A 334 8.83 13.12 -3.40
N LYS A 335 9.07 12.95 -2.09
CA LYS A 335 10.40 13.05 -1.47
C LYS A 335 11.17 11.73 -1.49
N PHE A 336 10.63 10.68 -2.09
CA PHE A 336 11.34 9.41 -2.22
C PHE A 336 12.68 9.60 -2.99
N PRO A 337 13.82 9.16 -2.44
CA PRO A 337 15.11 9.26 -3.11
C PRO A 337 15.14 8.64 -4.50
N GLY A 338 15.62 9.42 -5.47
CA GLY A 338 15.73 8.99 -6.86
C GLY A 338 14.54 9.38 -7.75
N CYS A 339 13.48 10.01 -7.22
CA CYS A 339 12.35 10.44 -8.06
C CYS A 339 12.68 11.52 -9.10
N GLY A 340 13.84 12.19 -8.97
CA GLY A 340 14.23 13.32 -9.80
C GLY A 340 13.42 14.56 -9.43
N ARG A 341 14.07 15.59 -8.88
CA ARG A 341 13.43 16.91 -8.69
C ARG A 341 13.38 17.61 -10.04
#